data_AF-A0A8S9SXI9-F1
#
_entry.id   AF-A0A8S9SXI9-F1
#
_cell.length_a   1.000
_cell.length_b   1.000
_cell.length_c   1.000
_cell.angle_alpha   90.00
_cell.angle_beta   90.00
_cell.angle_gamma   90.00
#
_symmetry.space_group_name_H-M   'P 1'
#
loop_
_entity.id
_entity.type
_entity.pdbx_description
1 polymer ?
#
loop_
_entity_poly.entity_id
_entity_poly.type
_entity_poly.pdbx_seq_one_letter_code
_entity_poly.pdbx_strand_id
1 'polypeptide(L)'
;MSRTRRPTVEQLALISSYIEKWRAIATNTNRLDSVKVTAIIHEIYQLLNVNAPLLKFTDSPYSAGLILKEFIESRNYAPLNNLSQPIQKHLKEELTFQLTGYSDVKVYPVQLIEKEKSNHILNSHLYHQFHCLLAAKVRTQLWKQPQVWTTLKTQSWYYDYCYIAPEWWACDGCYLDWLSNCLNWKHNPKYWELFEALIIECGWIFPFTEICIVCERPIRISFDTEKRLHAEAEPALEFLDGFRVYAHHGVTLPEQYGILFPNQWKAQWYREEKLASVKEVLLQNLPVHLIEQNWLLSESDTNLKRLLVQRLGIEVKTLTNAQTNILSDYHKKWREVALQLAPINRQKAALAIEQFYTANNSPYTPEILFADGLYIAQRLVKQKCRGQISIIKLYSYYGHKYGREYLNLALINKLWSTIAVQLSDSVLQELRNVLICKRSWSLEPYFGWIKSEELTGWCSLFDFCISILGCVHDQNLWSILQAVVTECGWFFPCQRTCIVCERPIKLSVDDRDRLHAENEPAIVYADGYKLRARHGLHPKKYFQTY
;
A
#
# COMPACT_ATOMS: atom_id res chain seq x y z
N MET A 1 -9.74 -43.84 -20.29
CA MET A 1 -9.20 -43.32 -19.02
C MET A 1 -7.75 -43.78 -18.87
N SER A 2 -6.77 -43.03 -19.38
CA SER A 2 -5.35 -43.28 -19.09
C SER A 2 -4.99 -42.59 -17.78
N ARG A 3 -4.52 -43.36 -16.79
CA ARG A 3 -4.01 -42.85 -15.51
C ARG A 3 -2.92 -41.80 -15.77
N THR A 4 -3.10 -40.60 -15.24
CA THR A 4 -2.12 -39.51 -15.26
C THR A 4 -0.85 -39.96 -14.52
N ARG A 5 0.20 -40.25 -15.29
CA ARG A 5 1.54 -40.52 -14.76
C ARG A 5 2.11 -39.19 -14.25
N ARG A 6 2.52 -39.11 -12.98
CA ARG A 6 3.24 -37.94 -12.48
C ARG A 6 4.53 -37.75 -13.31
N PRO A 7 4.91 -36.51 -13.67
CA PRO A 7 6.15 -36.25 -14.38
C PRO A 7 7.35 -36.79 -13.61
N THR A 8 8.35 -37.35 -14.30
CA THR A 8 9.62 -37.77 -13.69
C THR A 8 10.52 -36.57 -13.40
N VAL A 9 11.53 -36.76 -12.56
CA VAL A 9 12.52 -35.71 -12.25
C VAL A 9 13.23 -35.23 -13.52
N GLU A 10 13.55 -36.15 -14.44
CA GLU A 10 14.17 -35.82 -15.72
C GLU A 10 13.22 -34.99 -16.61
N GLN A 11 11.92 -35.29 -16.63
CA GLN A 11 10.94 -34.52 -17.38
C GLN A 11 10.73 -33.11 -16.80
N LEU A 12 10.81 -32.96 -15.48
CA LEU A 12 10.76 -31.66 -14.81
C LEU A 12 12.03 -30.84 -15.06
N ALA A 13 13.20 -31.48 -15.13
CA ALA A 13 14.46 -30.81 -15.43
C ALA A 13 14.48 -30.16 -16.83
N LEU A 14 13.67 -30.66 -17.77
CA LEU A 14 13.55 -30.09 -19.11
C LEU A 14 12.77 -28.76 -19.16
N ILE A 15 11.98 -28.44 -18.14
CA ILE A 15 11.11 -27.25 -18.12
C ILE A 15 11.88 -25.96 -18.48
N SER A 16 13.07 -25.78 -17.91
CA SER A 16 13.89 -24.59 -18.16
C SER A 16 14.24 -24.41 -19.65
N SER A 17 14.52 -25.50 -20.37
CA SER A 17 14.84 -25.42 -21.81
C SER A 17 13.64 -25.02 -22.67
N TYR A 18 12.42 -25.44 -22.30
CA TYR A 18 11.20 -24.99 -22.97
C TYR A 18 10.92 -23.51 -22.68
N ILE A 19 11.14 -23.07 -21.43
CA ILE A 19 11.03 -21.65 -21.06
C ILE A 19 11.97 -20.81 -21.93
N GLU A 20 13.22 -21.24 -22.09
CA GLU A 20 14.20 -20.53 -22.91
C GLU A 20 13.79 -20.50 -24.39
N LYS A 21 13.33 -21.63 -24.96
CA LYS A 21 12.80 -21.71 -26.33
C LYS A 21 11.70 -20.68 -26.57
N TRP A 22 10.65 -20.71 -25.74
CA TRP A 22 9.46 -19.88 -25.96
C TRP A 22 9.67 -18.42 -25.58
N ARG A 23 10.58 -18.14 -24.64
CA ARG A 23 11.07 -16.78 -24.40
C ARG A 23 11.76 -16.21 -25.63
N ALA A 24 12.66 -16.97 -26.26
CA ALA A 24 13.34 -16.51 -27.47
C ALA A 24 12.36 -16.19 -28.62
N ILE A 25 11.26 -16.96 -28.72
CA ILE A 25 10.17 -16.69 -29.68
C ILE A 25 9.44 -15.38 -29.32
N ALA A 26 9.03 -15.23 -28.06
CA ALA A 26 8.30 -14.05 -27.58
C ALA A 26 9.10 -12.75 -27.68
N THR A 27 10.41 -12.81 -27.45
CA THR A 27 11.31 -11.65 -27.45
C THR A 27 12.00 -11.43 -28.79
N ASN A 28 11.54 -12.09 -29.86
CA ASN A 28 12.09 -11.92 -31.19
C ASN A 28 11.81 -10.50 -31.70
N THR A 29 12.81 -9.83 -32.24
CA THR A 29 12.72 -8.46 -32.79
C THR A 29 12.87 -8.41 -34.31
N ASN A 30 12.90 -9.57 -34.98
CA ASN A 30 12.97 -9.65 -36.43
C ASN A 30 11.70 -9.13 -37.07
N ARG A 31 11.88 -8.41 -38.18
CA ARG A 31 10.79 -7.85 -38.98
C ARG A 31 9.83 -8.93 -39.45
N LEU A 32 8.54 -8.62 -39.44
CA LEU A 32 7.51 -9.49 -39.98
C LEU A 32 7.71 -9.71 -41.48
N ASP A 33 7.49 -10.95 -41.92
CA ASP A 33 7.29 -11.27 -43.33
C ASP A 33 5.79 -11.16 -43.64
N SER A 34 5.40 -10.05 -44.26
CA SER A 34 3.99 -9.75 -44.54
C SER A 34 3.32 -10.83 -45.39
N VAL A 35 4.06 -11.53 -46.27
CA VAL A 35 3.50 -12.58 -47.12
C VAL A 35 3.18 -13.82 -46.30
N LYS A 36 4.12 -14.26 -45.45
CA LYS A 36 3.91 -15.39 -44.53
C LYS A 36 2.81 -15.12 -43.52
N VAL A 37 2.85 -13.96 -42.87
CA VAL A 37 1.82 -13.53 -41.90
C VAL A 37 0.44 -13.53 -42.55
N THR A 38 0.33 -12.98 -43.77
CA THR A 38 -0.95 -12.97 -44.52
C THR A 38 -1.47 -14.38 -44.76
N ALA A 39 -0.61 -15.31 -45.19
CA ALA A 39 -1.01 -16.70 -45.41
C ALA A 39 -1.51 -17.37 -44.13
N ILE A 40 -0.78 -17.20 -43.02
CA ILE A 40 -1.15 -17.77 -41.71
C ILE A 40 -2.50 -17.22 -41.23
N ILE A 41 -2.70 -15.90 -41.30
CA ILE A 41 -3.97 -15.29 -40.87
C ILE A 41 -5.13 -15.76 -41.75
N HIS A 42 -4.96 -15.81 -43.07
CA HIS A 42 -6.00 -16.33 -43.97
C HIS A 42 -6.35 -17.80 -43.67
N GLU A 43 -5.35 -18.63 -43.41
CA GLU A 43 -5.56 -20.03 -43.07
C GLU A 43 -6.32 -20.19 -41.74
N ILE A 44 -6.01 -19.36 -40.74
CA ILE A 44 -6.76 -19.32 -39.47
C ILE A 44 -8.21 -18.91 -39.72
N TYR A 45 -8.47 -17.87 -40.53
CA TYR A 45 -9.83 -17.42 -40.83
C TYR A 45 -10.62 -18.48 -41.63
N GLN A 46 -9.97 -19.16 -42.56
CA GLN A 46 -10.55 -20.28 -43.29
C GLN A 46 -10.92 -21.43 -42.34
N LEU A 47 -10.03 -21.81 -41.42
CA LEU A 47 -10.28 -22.84 -40.41
C LEU A 47 -11.46 -22.48 -39.50
N LEU A 48 -11.67 -21.19 -39.26
CA LEU A 48 -12.78 -20.65 -38.46
C LEU A 48 -14.11 -20.53 -39.26
N ASN A 49 -14.10 -20.82 -40.56
CA ASN A 49 -15.20 -20.65 -41.51
C ASN A 49 -15.73 -19.20 -41.54
N VAL A 50 -14.82 -18.22 -41.68
CA VAL A 50 -15.14 -16.79 -41.86
C VAL A 50 -14.40 -16.23 -43.08
N ASN A 51 -14.93 -15.15 -43.67
CA ASN A 51 -14.29 -14.50 -44.82
C ASN A 51 -12.92 -13.95 -44.44
N ALA A 52 -11.97 -13.97 -45.38
CA ALA A 52 -10.67 -13.36 -45.18
C ALA A 52 -10.82 -11.86 -44.83
N PRO A 53 -10.12 -11.37 -43.81
CA PRO A 53 -10.21 -9.98 -43.38
C PRO A 53 -9.35 -9.08 -44.26
N LEU A 54 -9.62 -7.78 -44.26
CA LEU A 54 -8.64 -6.79 -44.69
C LEU A 54 -7.48 -6.77 -43.69
N LEU A 55 -6.27 -7.08 -44.14
CA LEU A 55 -5.09 -7.01 -43.28
C LEU A 55 -4.54 -5.58 -43.23
N LYS A 56 -4.26 -5.11 -42.02
CA LYS A 56 -3.58 -3.84 -41.76
C LYS A 56 -2.34 -4.09 -40.91
N PHE A 57 -1.18 -3.74 -41.45
CA PHE A 57 0.06 -3.77 -40.70
C PHE A 57 0.29 -2.42 -40.02
N THR A 58 0.79 -2.46 -38.80
CA THR A 58 1.04 -1.28 -37.97
C THR A 58 2.39 -1.41 -37.28
N ASP A 59 3.00 -0.29 -36.93
CA ASP A 59 4.36 -0.28 -36.39
C ASP A 59 4.42 -0.60 -34.89
N SER A 60 3.29 -0.49 -34.18
CA SER A 60 3.18 -0.79 -32.75
C SER A 60 1.74 -1.11 -32.31
N PRO A 61 1.54 -1.76 -31.15
CA PRO A 61 0.22 -1.93 -30.55
C PRO A 61 -0.49 -0.60 -30.22
N TYR A 62 0.27 0.46 -29.94
CA TYR A 62 -0.29 1.79 -29.70
C TYR A 62 -0.92 2.36 -30.98
N SER A 63 -0.20 2.31 -32.10
CA SER A 63 -0.72 2.73 -33.40
C SER A 63 -1.91 1.87 -33.86
N ALA A 64 -1.89 0.57 -33.58
CA ALA A 64 -3.04 -0.32 -33.80
C ALA A 64 -4.28 0.12 -32.99
N GLY A 65 -4.10 0.56 -31.74
CA GLY A 65 -5.17 1.12 -30.90
C GLY A 65 -5.78 2.42 -31.46
N LEU A 66 -5.00 3.24 -32.18
CA LEU A 66 -5.51 4.44 -32.87
C LEU A 66 -6.39 4.05 -34.07
N ILE A 67 -5.90 3.16 -34.92
CA ILE A 67 -6.66 2.66 -36.09
C ILE A 67 -7.93 1.95 -35.64
N LEU A 68 -7.83 1.15 -34.57
CA LEU A 68 -8.97 0.43 -34.03
C LEU A 68 -10.06 1.40 -33.55
N LYS A 69 -9.69 2.51 -32.91
CA LYS A 69 -10.64 3.55 -32.50
C LYS A 69 -11.38 4.13 -33.71
N GLU A 70 -10.67 4.55 -34.76
CA GLU A 70 -11.29 5.11 -35.97
C GLU A 70 -12.23 4.09 -36.64
N PHE A 71 -11.82 2.83 -36.67
CA PHE A 71 -12.63 1.75 -37.23
C PHE A 71 -13.93 1.53 -36.43
N ILE A 72 -13.85 1.54 -35.10
CA ILE A 72 -15.02 1.42 -34.20
C ILE A 72 -15.97 2.60 -34.38
N GLU A 73 -15.45 3.82 -34.40
CA GLU A 73 -16.24 5.06 -34.48
C GLU A 73 -16.93 5.23 -35.84
N SER A 74 -16.24 4.94 -36.94
CA SER A 74 -16.77 5.08 -38.32
C SER A 74 -17.86 4.06 -38.67
N ARG A 75 -17.79 2.85 -38.12
CA ARG A 75 -18.76 1.78 -38.37
C ARG A 75 -19.95 1.79 -37.41
N ASN A 76 -19.97 2.75 -36.48
CA ASN A 76 -21.01 2.92 -35.48
C ASN A 76 -21.30 1.59 -34.75
N TYR A 77 -20.24 0.87 -34.36
CA TYR A 77 -20.34 -0.36 -33.58
C TYR A 77 -20.92 -0.01 -32.20
N ALA A 78 -22.25 -0.05 -32.10
CA ALA A 78 -23.01 0.36 -30.92
C ALA A 78 -22.51 -0.19 -29.56
N PRO A 79 -21.92 -1.39 -29.46
CA PRO A 79 -21.33 -1.88 -28.20
C PRO A 79 -20.00 -1.20 -27.80
N LEU A 80 -19.23 -0.66 -28.77
CA LEU A 80 -17.85 -0.19 -28.59
C LEU A 80 -17.68 1.33 -28.67
N ASN A 81 -18.70 2.08 -29.12
CA ASN A 81 -18.65 3.55 -29.19
C ASN A 81 -18.31 4.21 -27.83
N ASN A 82 -18.68 3.58 -26.71
CA ASN A 82 -18.34 4.06 -25.36
C ASN A 82 -17.01 3.48 -24.82
N LEU A 83 -16.33 2.62 -25.57
CA LEU A 83 -15.13 1.88 -25.17
C LEU A 83 -13.86 2.35 -25.88
N SER A 84 -13.93 3.25 -26.87
CA SER A 84 -12.75 3.69 -27.63
C SER A 84 -11.69 4.39 -26.77
N GLN A 85 -12.10 5.31 -25.89
CA GLN A 85 -11.20 5.96 -24.93
C GLN A 85 -10.69 4.99 -23.85
N PRO A 86 -11.54 4.16 -23.21
CA PRO A 86 -11.09 3.13 -22.28
C PRO A 86 -10.12 2.10 -22.88
N ILE A 87 -10.28 1.67 -24.13
CA ILE A 87 -9.36 0.72 -24.79
C ILE A 87 -8.00 1.36 -25.02
N GLN A 88 -7.93 2.63 -25.43
CA GLN A 88 -6.63 3.32 -25.58
C GLN A 88 -5.94 3.51 -24.23
N LYS A 89 -6.71 3.87 -23.21
CA LYS A 89 -6.21 3.97 -21.85
C LYS A 89 -5.72 2.59 -21.37
N HIS A 90 -6.49 1.52 -21.60
CA HIS A 90 -6.09 0.15 -21.29
C HIS A 90 -4.86 -0.25 -22.06
N LEU A 91 -4.77 -0.11 -23.39
CA LEU A 91 -3.58 -0.48 -24.16
C LEU A 91 -2.35 0.32 -23.71
N LYS A 92 -2.52 1.60 -23.39
CA LYS A 92 -1.43 2.39 -22.81
C LYS A 92 -1.05 1.87 -21.43
N GLU A 93 -2.02 1.61 -20.55
CA GLU A 93 -1.81 1.06 -19.21
C GLU A 93 -1.18 -0.33 -19.30
N GLU A 94 -1.66 -1.21 -20.16
CA GLU A 94 -1.20 -2.56 -20.45
C GLU A 94 0.23 -2.59 -20.98
N LEU A 95 0.54 -1.77 -21.99
CA LEU A 95 1.91 -1.58 -22.46
C LEU A 95 2.81 -0.98 -21.37
N THR A 96 2.23 -0.35 -20.34
CA THR A 96 2.93 0.21 -19.19
C THR A 96 2.96 -0.74 -17.97
N PHE A 97 1.99 -1.65 -17.80
CA PHE A 97 1.77 -2.48 -16.60
C PHE A 97 2.07 -3.96 -16.84
N GLN A 98 1.84 -4.48 -18.06
CA GLN A 98 2.00 -5.90 -18.42
C GLN A 98 3.34 -6.23 -19.08
N LEU A 99 4.34 -5.39 -18.90
CA LEU A 99 5.73 -5.64 -19.32
C LEU A 99 6.41 -6.79 -18.54
N THR A 100 5.69 -7.41 -17.60
CA THR A 100 6.05 -8.70 -17.02
C THR A 100 5.86 -9.86 -18.01
N GLY A 101 5.03 -9.74 -19.05
CA GLY A 101 4.79 -10.82 -20.02
C GLY A 101 6.06 -11.22 -20.79
N TYR A 102 6.86 -10.22 -21.21
CA TYR A 102 8.16 -10.44 -21.84
C TYR A 102 9.21 -11.01 -20.86
N SER A 103 9.10 -10.71 -19.55
CA SER A 103 10.02 -11.20 -18.52
C SER A 103 9.68 -12.58 -17.99
N ASP A 104 8.42 -13.02 -18.11
CA ASP A 104 7.86 -14.13 -17.35
C ASP A 104 7.23 -15.21 -18.24
N VAL A 105 7.94 -15.65 -19.29
CA VAL A 105 7.57 -16.93 -19.94
C VAL A 105 7.70 -18.03 -18.89
N LYS A 106 6.56 -18.47 -18.37
CA LYS A 106 6.44 -19.44 -17.29
C LYS A 106 5.84 -20.71 -17.85
N VAL A 107 6.43 -21.85 -17.50
CA VAL A 107 5.66 -23.09 -17.47
C VAL A 107 4.92 -23.08 -16.15
N TYR A 108 3.61 -23.27 -16.18
CA TYR A 108 2.81 -23.49 -14.98
C TYR A 108 2.95 -24.98 -14.54
N PRO A 109 3.93 -25.39 -13.70
CA PRO A 109 3.63 -26.54 -12.84
C PRO A 109 4.39 -26.65 -11.49
N VAL A 110 3.92 -27.60 -10.68
CA VAL A 110 4.46 -28.21 -9.43
C VAL A 110 3.85 -27.75 -8.10
N GLN A 111 3.72 -26.46 -7.78
CA GLN A 111 3.18 -26.07 -6.45
C GLN A 111 1.70 -26.43 -6.24
N LEU A 112 0.94 -26.65 -7.32
CA LEU A 112 -0.44 -27.15 -7.30
C LEU A 112 -0.54 -28.68 -7.11
N ILE A 113 0.58 -29.41 -7.19
CA ILE A 113 0.64 -30.87 -7.05
C ILE A 113 0.92 -31.27 -5.60
N GLU A 114 1.65 -30.44 -4.84
CA GLU A 114 2.10 -30.79 -3.48
C GLU A 114 1.17 -30.34 -2.35
N LYS A 115 0.30 -29.33 -2.54
CA LYS A 115 -0.65 -28.90 -1.51
C LYS A 115 -2.03 -29.54 -1.69
N GLU A 116 -2.32 -30.48 -0.81
CA GLU A 116 -3.53 -31.26 -0.66
C GLU A 116 -4.86 -30.50 -0.89
N LYS A 117 -5.67 -31.00 -1.84
CA LYS A 117 -7.04 -31.50 -1.60
C LYS A 117 -7.53 -32.19 -2.87
N SER A 118 -7.91 -33.45 -2.71
CA SER A 118 -8.22 -34.47 -3.72
C SER A 118 -9.47 -34.22 -4.57
N ASN A 119 -9.77 -32.98 -4.95
CA ASN A 119 -10.81 -32.62 -5.92
C ASN A 119 -10.44 -31.40 -6.81
N HIS A 120 -9.16 -31.02 -6.88
CA HIS A 120 -8.61 -30.11 -7.91
C HIS A 120 -8.25 -30.83 -9.23
N ILE A 121 -8.43 -32.14 -9.29
CA ILE A 121 -7.95 -33.04 -10.37
C ILE A 121 -8.74 -32.85 -11.69
N LEU A 122 -9.88 -32.15 -11.64
CA LEU A 122 -10.60 -31.60 -12.80
C LEU A 122 -10.18 -30.17 -13.18
N ASN A 123 -9.68 -29.35 -12.24
CA ASN A 123 -9.46 -27.91 -12.43
C ASN A 123 -8.26 -27.58 -13.35
N SER A 124 -7.32 -28.53 -13.54
CA SER A 124 -6.26 -28.45 -14.55
C SER A 124 -6.61 -29.19 -15.86
N HIS A 125 -7.72 -29.94 -15.91
CA HIS A 125 -8.13 -30.70 -17.09
C HIS A 125 -8.88 -29.85 -18.13
N LEU A 126 -9.23 -28.59 -17.81
CA LEU A 126 -10.10 -27.70 -18.61
C LEU A 126 -9.51 -26.32 -18.96
N TYR A 127 -8.46 -25.83 -18.28
CA TYR A 127 -7.49 -24.91 -18.92
C TYR A 127 -6.92 -25.53 -20.23
N HIS A 128 -7.14 -26.84 -20.34
CA HIS A 128 -6.48 -27.85 -21.13
C HIS A 128 -7.39 -28.55 -22.16
N GLN A 129 -8.66 -28.19 -22.34
CA GLN A 129 -9.42 -28.62 -23.53
C GLN A 129 -9.42 -27.51 -24.60
N PHE A 130 -8.19 -27.03 -24.84
CA PHE A 130 -7.78 -25.73 -25.34
C PHE A 130 -8.05 -24.62 -24.31
N HIS A 131 -7.25 -23.56 -24.26
CA HIS A 131 -7.62 -22.23 -23.75
C HIS A 131 -8.41 -21.49 -24.87
N CYS A 132 -9.53 -21.92 -25.47
CA CYS A 132 -10.49 -23.05 -25.48
C CYS A 132 -11.10 -23.02 -26.89
N LEU A 133 -10.98 -24.05 -27.73
CA LEU A 133 -11.36 -24.02 -29.16
C LEU A 133 -10.83 -22.80 -29.99
N LEU A 134 -9.55 -22.42 -29.80
CA LEU A 134 -8.80 -21.25 -30.38
C LEU A 134 -9.18 -19.87 -29.81
N ALA A 135 -9.05 -19.62 -28.49
CA ALA A 135 -9.66 -18.46 -27.82
C ALA A 135 -11.18 -18.36 -28.13
N ALA A 136 -11.94 -19.42 -27.82
CA ALA A 136 -13.36 -19.71 -28.03
C ALA A 136 -14.01 -19.15 -29.31
N LYS A 137 -13.36 -19.47 -30.44
CA LYS A 137 -13.52 -18.96 -31.82
C LYS A 137 -13.24 -17.46 -31.97
N VAL A 138 -12.15 -16.94 -31.40
CA VAL A 138 -11.69 -15.53 -31.50
C VAL A 138 -12.84 -14.50 -31.66
N ARG A 139 -13.96 -14.44 -30.92
CA ARG A 139 -14.55 -15.22 -29.82
C ARG A 139 -15.98 -14.69 -29.61
N THR A 140 -17.06 -15.03 -30.32
CA THR A 140 -17.44 -16.09 -31.27
C THR A 140 -17.52 -15.54 -32.71
N GLN A 141 -16.56 -15.97 -33.56
CA GLN A 141 -16.36 -15.57 -34.97
C GLN A 141 -16.11 -14.07 -35.17
N LEU A 142 -15.21 -13.49 -34.38
CA LEU A 142 -14.68 -12.11 -34.48
C LEU A 142 -15.69 -10.97 -34.21
N TRP A 143 -16.74 -11.27 -33.43
CA TRP A 143 -17.60 -10.37 -32.59
C TRP A 143 -19.02 -9.97 -33.06
N LYS A 144 -19.94 -10.91 -33.30
CA LYS A 144 -21.41 -10.68 -33.35
C LYS A 144 -22.15 -11.43 -32.23
N GLN A 145 -22.82 -10.72 -31.30
CA GLN A 145 -24.07 -11.08 -30.56
C GLN A 145 -24.40 -10.00 -29.48
N PRO A 146 -25.61 -9.39 -29.43
CA PRO A 146 -25.94 -8.25 -28.54
C PRO A 146 -26.11 -8.55 -27.04
N GLN A 147 -26.32 -9.80 -26.64
CA GLN A 147 -26.82 -10.12 -25.29
C GLN A 147 -25.72 -10.37 -24.23
N VAL A 148 -24.45 -10.48 -24.63
CA VAL A 148 -23.31 -10.63 -23.70
C VAL A 148 -22.82 -9.27 -23.16
N TRP A 149 -23.24 -8.15 -23.79
CA TRP A 149 -22.66 -6.83 -23.56
C TRP A 149 -23.25 -6.02 -22.41
N THR A 150 -24.43 -6.38 -21.90
CA THR A 150 -25.07 -5.68 -20.78
C THR A 150 -24.34 -5.91 -19.44
N THR A 151 -23.52 -6.95 -19.33
CA THR A 151 -22.73 -7.26 -18.13
C THR A 151 -21.32 -6.64 -18.14
N LEU A 152 -20.86 -6.08 -19.28
CA LEU A 152 -19.49 -5.59 -19.49
C LEU A 152 -19.21 -4.17 -18.98
N LYS A 153 -20.21 -3.48 -18.41
CA LYS A 153 -20.07 -2.08 -17.97
C LYS A 153 -19.30 -1.88 -16.66
N THR A 154 -18.91 -2.94 -15.95
CA THR A 154 -18.55 -2.80 -14.52
C THR A 154 -17.16 -3.30 -14.09
N GLN A 155 -16.36 -3.97 -14.93
CA GLN A 155 -15.07 -4.55 -14.46
C GLN A 155 -13.94 -4.49 -15.50
N SER A 156 -12.71 -4.10 -15.08
CA SER A 156 -11.57 -3.76 -15.96
C SER A 156 -10.78 -4.94 -16.53
N TRP A 157 -11.08 -6.18 -16.16
CA TRP A 157 -10.33 -7.39 -16.56
C TRP A 157 -10.77 -7.98 -17.91
N TYR A 158 -11.54 -7.24 -18.72
CA TYR A 158 -12.10 -7.72 -19.99
C TYR A 158 -11.47 -7.10 -21.27
N TYR A 159 -10.48 -6.23 -21.17
CA TYR A 159 -9.81 -5.64 -22.35
C TYR A 159 -8.74 -6.56 -22.97
N ASP A 160 -8.18 -7.47 -22.18
CA ASP A 160 -7.22 -8.51 -22.60
C ASP A 160 -7.80 -9.51 -23.61
N TYR A 161 -9.11 -9.41 -23.90
CA TYR A 161 -9.82 -10.23 -24.88
C TYR A 161 -9.88 -9.62 -26.29
N CYS A 162 -9.34 -8.42 -26.53
CA CYS A 162 -9.40 -7.73 -27.83
C CYS A 162 -8.14 -7.91 -28.71
N TYR A 163 -7.09 -8.56 -28.20
CA TYR A 163 -5.84 -8.78 -28.92
C TYR A 163 -5.19 -10.10 -28.54
N ILE A 164 -4.21 -10.50 -29.35
CA ILE A 164 -3.28 -11.59 -29.11
C ILE A 164 -1.91 -10.95 -28.90
N ALA A 165 -1.39 -11.06 -27.67
CA ALA A 165 -0.04 -10.67 -27.32
C ALA A 165 0.87 -11.91 -27.37
N PRO A 166 1.87 -11.97 -28.26
CA PRO A 166 2.74 -13.13 -28.44
C PRO A 166 3.43 -13.58 -27.15
N GLU A 167 3.84 -12.64 -26.30
CA GLU A 167 4.53 -12.90 -25.04
C GLU A 167 3.68 -13.67 -24.03
N TRP A 168 2.37 -13.42 -24.00
CA TRP A 168 1.42 -14.17 -23.17
C TRP A 168 1.14 -15.54 -23.76
N TRP A 169 0.93 -15.60 -25.07
CA TRP A 169 0.64 -16.85 -25.76
C TRP A 169 1.86 -17.78 -25.81
N ALA A 170 3.07 -17.24 -25.69
CA ALA A 170 4.29 -18.03 -25.55
C ALA A 170 4.33 -18.81 -24.22
N CYS A 171 3.72 -18.32 -23.13
CA CYS A 171 3.57 -19.10 -21.89
C CYS A 171 2.74 -20.36 -22.13
N ASP A 172 1.61 -20.21 -22.83
CA ASP A 172 0.73 -21.32 -23.20
C ASP A 172 1.44 -22.28 -24.17
N GLY A 173 2.13 -21.74 -25.18
CA GLY A 173 2.93 -22.51 -26.12
C GLY A 173 4.01 -23.32 -25.39
N CYS A 174 4.72 -22.71 -24.45
CA CYS A 174 5.73 -23.37 -23.63
C CYS A 174 5.17 -24.56 -22.86
N TYR A 175 4.00 -24.39 -22.25
CA TYR A 175 3.34 -25.45 -21.51
C TYR A 175 2.85 -26.58 -22.43
N LEU A 176 2.17 -26.24 -23.53
CA LEU A 176 1.63 -27.19 -24.50
C LEU A 176 2.72 -28.00 -25.20
N ASP A 177 3.81 -27.33 -25.58
CA ASP A 177 4.99 -27.95 -26.19
C ASP A 177 5.61 -28.99 -25.24
N TRP A 178 5.82 -28.63 -23.97
CA TRP A 178 6.33 -29.55 -22.95
C TRP A 178 5.37 -30.73 -22.70
N LEU A 179 4.05 -30.51 -22.62
CA LEU A 179 3.09 -31.59 -22.43
C LEU A 179 3.07 -32.56 -23.60
N SER A 180 3.08 -32.02 -24.82
CA SER A 180 3.10 -32.82 -26.04
C SER A 180 4.35 -33.67 -26.10
N ASN A 181 5.53 -33.05 -25.95
CA ASN A 181 6.80 -33.70 -26.21
C ASN A 181 7.36 -34.49 -25.01
N CYS A 182 7.10 -34.05 -23.77
CA CYS A 182 7.57 -34.76 -22.58
C CYS A 182 6.55 -35.76 -22.03
N LEU A 183 5.25 -35.47 -22.10
CA LEU A 183 4.19 -36.35 -21.55
C LEU A 183 3.41 -37.11 -22.63
N ASN A 184 3.77 -36.97 -23.91
CA ASN A 184 3.09 -37.60 -25.05
C ASN A 184 1.59 -37.31 -25.08
N TRP A 185 1.20 -36.09 -24.70
CA TRP A 185 -0.21 -35.69 -24.66
C TRP A 185 -0.73 -35.42 -26.08
N LYS A 186 -1.86 -36.05 -26.43
CA LYS A 186 -2.44 -35.94 -27.78
C LYS A 186 -3.14 -34.60 -27.95
N HIS A 187 -2.84 -33.92 -29.05
CA HIS A 187 -3.49 -32.70 -29.50
C HIS A 187 -3.80 -32.81 -31.00
N ASN A 188 -4.60 -31.89 -31.55
CA ASN A 188 -4.84 -31.86 -32.99
C ASN A 188 -3.65 -31.15 -33.68
N PRO A 189 -2.96 -31.83 -34.62
CA PRO A 189 -1.71 -31.33 -35.18
C PRO A 189 -1.91 -30.03 -35.98
N LYS A 190 -3.06 -29.86 -36.65
CA LYS A 190 -3.29 -28.68 -37.49
C LYS A 190 -3.50 -27.40 -36.67
N TYR A 191 -4.22 -27.51 -35.55
CA TYR A 191 -4.38 -26.37 -34.63
C TYR A 191 -3.06 -26.00 -33.94
N TRP A 192 -2.22 -27.00 -33.63
CA TRP A 192 -0.91 -26.76 -33.04
C TRP A 192 0.04 -26.06 -34.02
N GLU A 193 0.13 -26.58 -35.25
CA GLU A 193 0.94 -25.98 -36.32
C GLU A 193 0.60 -24.49 -36.53
N LEU A 194 -0.70 -24.17 -36.62
CA LEU A 194 -1.15 -22.78 -36.80
C LEU A 194 -0.91 -21.90 -35.58
N PHE A 195 -1.08 -22.44 -34.38
CA PHE A 195 -0.80 -21.72 -33.13
C PHE A 195 0.69 -21.39 -33.01
N GLU A 196 1.56 -22.37 -33.28
CA GLU A 196 3.01 -22.19 -33.25
C GLU A 196 3.44 -21.18 -34.32
N ALA A 197 2.96 -21.32 -35.56
CA ALA A 197 3.23 -20.37 -36.63
C ALA A 197 2.76 -18.94 -36.30
N LEU A 198 1.59 -18.79 -35.67
CA LEU A 198 1.06 -17.48 -35.27
C LEU A 198 2.02 -16.74 -34.32
N ILE A 199 2.52 -17.44 -33.30
CA ILE A 199 3.41 -16.83 -32.29
C ILE A 199 4.81 -16.61 -32.83
N ILE A 200 5.31 -17.52 -33.69
CA ILE A 200 6.64 -17.43 -34.30
C ILE A 200 6.72 -16.33 -35.37
N GLU A 201 5.65 -16.14 -36.15
CA GLU A 201 5.69 -15.29 -37.36
C GLU A 201 4.98 -13.95 -37.20
N CYS A 202 4.10 -13.77 -36.19
CA CYS A 202 3.38 -12.50 -35.97
C CYS A 202 3.89 -11.72 -34.74
N GLY A 203 3.56 -10.42 -34.71
CA GLY A 203 3.59 -9.59 -33.51
C GLY A 203 2.22 -9.54 -32.83
N TRP A 204 1.86 -8.43 -32.20
CA TRP A 204 0.52 -8.28 -31.61
C TRP A 204 -0.56 -8.33 -32.70
N ILE A 205 -1.65 -9.06 -32.46
CA ILE A 205 -2.74 -9.20 -33.44
C ILE A 205 -4.05 -8.72 -32.82
N PHE A 206 -4.81 -7.91 -33.57
CA PHE A 206 -6.16 -7.48 -33.23
C PHE A 206 -7.13 -8.03 -34.30
N PRO A 207 -7.71 -9.21 -34.07
CA PRO A 207 -8.48 -9.91 -35.09
C PRO A 207 -9.98 -9.54 -35.05
N PHE A 208 -10.54 -8.96 -36.12
CA PHE A 208 -11.97 -8.66 -36.31
C PHE A 208 -12.52 -9.32 -37.59
N THR A 209 -13.85 -9.42 -37.75
CA THR A 209 -14.47 -10.09 -38.91
C THR A 209 -14.10 -9.46 -40.25
N GLU A 210 -13.96 -8.13 -40.31
CA GLU A 210 -13.70 -7.38 -41.54
C GLU A 210 -12.25 -6.94 -41.67
N ILE A 211 -11.55 -6.80 -40.55
CA ILE A 211 -10.21 -6.25 -40.48
C ILE A 211 -9.38 -7.05 -39.47
N CYS A 212 -8.14 -7.34 -39.80
CA CYS A 212 -7.20 -7.91 -38.85
C CYS A 212 -5.97 -7.01 -38.82
N ILE A 213 -5.72 -6.39 -37.67
CA ILE A 213 -4.56 -5.51 -37.50
C ILE A 213 -3.42 -6.35 -36.94
N VAL A 214 -2.29 -6.38 -37.63
CA VAL A 214 -1.07 -7.04 -37.17
C VAL A 214 -0.04 -5.96 -36.89
N CYS A 215 0.49 -5.98 -35.68
CA CYS A 215 1.54 -5.08 -35.25
C CYS A 215 2.88 -5.70 -35.55
N GLU A 216 3.80 -4.88 -36.00
CA GLU A 216 5.20 -5.18 -36.08
C GLU A 216 5.76 -5.52 -34.70
N ARG A 217 6.90 -6.23 -34.67
CA ARG A 217 7.58 -6.53 -33.42
C ARG A 217 8.32 -5.30 -32.89
N PRO A 218 8.61 -5.24 -31.58
CA PRO A 218 9.56 -4.27 -31.07
C PRO A 218 10.88 -4.36 -31.84
N ILE A 219 11.48 -3.22 -32.15
CA ILE A 219 12.83 -3.15 -32.73
C ILE A 219 13.91 -3.34 -31.67
N ARG A 220 13.53 -3.19 -30.39
CA ARG A 220 14.42 -3.34 -29.23
C ARG A 220 13.63 -3.86 -28.03
N ILE A 221 14.24 -4.81 -27.31
CA ILE A 221 13.79 -5.27 -25.99
C ILE A 221 15.05 -5.56 -25.14
N SER A 222 15.11 -5.07 -23.91
CA SER A 222 16.26 -5.22 -23.01
C SER A 222 15.84 -5.73 -21.64
N PHE A 223 16.65 -6.62 -21.06
CA PHE A 223 16.37 -7.26 -19.78
C PHE A 223 17.58 -7.20 -18.84
N ASP A 224 17.32 -7.28 -17.54
CA ASP A 224 18.35 -7.48 -16.53
C ASP A 224 18.76 -8.96 -16.39
N THR A 225 19.65 -9.25 -15.43
CA THR A 225 20.14 -10.59 -15.14
C THR A 225 19.05 -11.55 -14.66
N GLU A 226 17.98 -11.03 -14.06
CA GLU A 226 16.80 -11.80 -13.62
C GLU A 226 15.74 -11.90 -14.73
N LYS A 227 16.10 -11.47 -15.95
CA LYS A 227 15.25 -11.44 -17.13
C LYS A 227 14.02 -10.54 -17.00
N ARG A 228 14.07 -9.52 -16.14
CA ARG A 228 13.04 -8.48 -16.03
C ARG A 228 13.34 -7.35 -17.01
N LEU A 229 12.30 -6.73 -17.56
CA LEU A 229 12.50 -5.61 -18.49
C LEU A 229 13.30 -4.49 -17.83
N HIS A 230 14.42 -4.11 -18.43
CA HIS A 230 15.35 -3.15 -17.83
C HIS A 230 16.28 -2.51 -18.87
N ALA A 231 16.42 -1.19 -18.77
CA ALA A 231 17.47 -0.43 -19.42
C ALA A 231 17.71 0.89 -18.66
N GLU A 232 18.91 1.47 -18.77
CA GLU A 232 19.27 2.73 -18.12
C GLU A 232 19.59 3.79 -19.17
N ALA A 233 19.01 4.98 -19.03
CA ALA A 233 19.15 6.11 -19.96
C ALA A 233 18.69 5.84 -21.41
N GLU A 234 17.95 4.76 -21.63
CA GLU A 234 17.46 4.34 -22.94
C GLU A 234 16.20 3.46 -22.77
N PRO A 235 15.36 3.32 -23.81
CA PRO A 235 14.15 2.53 -23.71
C PRO A 235 14.47 1.05 -23.52
N ALA A 236 13.79 0.42 -22.57
CA ALA A 236 13.85 -1.02 -22.39
C ALA A 236 13.04 -1.76 -23.46
N LEU A 237 12.04 -1.11 -24.05
CA LEU A 237 11.31 -1.60 -25.21
C LEU A 237 11.00 -0.44 -26.17
N GLU A 238 11.23 -0.64 -27.47
CA GLU A 238 11.01 0.36 -28.51
C GLU A 238 10.40 -0.28 -29.76
N PHE A 239 9.39 0.38 -30.33
CA PHE A 239 8.75 0.03 -31.61
C PHE A 239 9.17 0.98 -32.73
N LEU A 240 8.89 0.60 -33.97
CA LEU A 240 9.34 1.33 -35.16
C LEU A 240 8.76 2.76 -35.25
N ASP A 241 7.56 2.98 -34.74
CA ASP A 241 6.89 4.29 -34.72
C ASP A 241 7.42 5.23 -33.62
N GLY A 242 8.44 4.81 -32.88
CA GLY A 242 9.01 5.57 -31.76
C GLY A 242 8.24 5.42 -30.45
N PHE A 243 7.24 4.52 -30.36
CA PHE A 243 6.66 4.16 -29.08
C PHE A 243 7.73 3.50 -28.19
N ARG A 244 7.93 4.05 -27.01
CA ARG A 244 8.99 3.68 -26.08
C ARG A 244 8.44 3.37 -24.71
N VAL A 245 9.07 2.40 -24.08
CA VAL A 245 8.85 2.02 -22.70
C VAL A 245 10.19 2.03 -21.99
N TYR A 246 10.25 2.76 -20.88
CA TYR A 246 11.38 2.75 -19.97
C TYR A 246 11.03 1.88 -18.78
N ALA A 247 11.93 0.99 -18.40
CA ALA A 247 11.72 0.11 -17.26
C ALA A 247 13.04 -0.11 -16.53
N HIS A 248 12.94 -0.28 -15.22
CA HIS A 248 14.08 -0.55 -14.35
C HIS A 248 13.75 -1.73 -13.44
N HIS A 249 14.39 -2.87 -13.68
CA HIS A 249 14.17 -4.13 -12.94
C HIS A 249 12.70 -4.57 -12.94
N GLY A 250 12.02 -4.44 -14.08
CA GLY A 250 10.62 -4.81 -14.27
C GLY A 250 9.61 -3.76 -13.82
N VAL A 251 10.04 -2.63 -13.28
CA VAL A 251 9.17 -1.50 -12.93
C VAL A 251 9.21 -0.46 -14.04
N THR A 252 8.06 -0.16 -14.61
CA THR A 252 7.93 0.85 -15.66
C THR A 252 8.11 2.25 -15.10
N LEU A 253 8.94 3.04 -15.77
CA LEU A 253 9.28 4.38 -15.38
C LEU A 253 8.61 5.40 -16.32
N PRO A 254 8.18 6.55 -15.78
CA PRO A 254 7.99 7.74 -16.59
C PRO A 254 9.22 8.04 -17.46
N GLU A 255 8.99 8.43 -18.71
CA GLU A 255 10.05 8.73 -19.68
C GLU A 255 11.09 9.73 -19.13
N GLN A 256 10.63 10.76 -18.42
CA GLN A 256 11.50 11.76 -17.79
C GLN A 256 12.54 11.18 -16.82
N TYR A 257 12.29 9.99 -16.24
CA TYR A 257 13.26 9.28 -15.39
C TYR A 257 14.11 8.33 -16.24
N GLY A 258 13.45 7.60 -17.15
CA GLY A 258 14.04 6.54 -17.95
C GLY A 258 15.08 7.00 -18.98
N ILE A 259 14.98 8.23 -19.48
CA ILE A 259 15.99 8.83 -20.39
C ILE A 259 17.29 9.24 -19.68
N LEU A 260 17.34 9.12 -18.35
CA LEU A 260 18.48 9.52 -17.54
C LEU A 260 19.04 8.32 -16.79
N PHE A 261 20.35 8.33 -16.57
CA PHE A 261 20.98 7.35 -15.68
C PHE A 261 20.51 7.60 -14.23
N PRO A 262 20.44 6.55 -13.38
CA PRO A 262 19.98 6.73 -12.00
C PRO A 262 20.77 7.76 -11.17
N ASN A 263 22.04 7.97 -11.49
CA ASN A 263 22.88 9.01 -10.87
C ASN A 263 22.46 10.45 -11.21
N GLN A 264 21.64 10.65 -12.24
CA GLN A 264 21.09 11.94 -12.67
C GLN A 264 19.65 12.15 -12.18
N TRP A 265 19.07 11.19 -11.44
CA TRP A 265 17.71 11.30 -10.94
C TRP A 265 17.54 12.39 -9.89
N LYS A 266 16.35 13.00 -9.87
CA LYS A 266 16.07 14.17 -9.04
C LYS A 266 15.26 13.79 -7.80
N ALA A 267 15.67 14.32 -6.66
CA ALA A 267 14.99 14.15 -5.37
C ALA A 267 13.50 14.56 -5.41
N GLN A 268 13.18 15.60 -6.19
CA GLN A 268 11.82 16.11 -6.36
C GLN A 268 10.84 15.05 -6.89
N TRP A 269 11.28 14.14 -7.75
CA TRP A 269 10.42 13.12 -8.34
C TRP A 269 9.84 12.16 -7.30
N TYR A 270 10.59 11.84 -6.25
CA TYR A 270 10.07 11.02 -5.15
C TYR A 270 8.90 11.71 -4.43
N ARG A 271 8.91 13.04 -4.31
CA ARG A 271 7.83 13.82 -3.66
C ARG A 271 6.57 13.90 -4.52
N GLU A 272 6.73 13.94 -5.83
CA GLU A 272 5.63 14.09 -6.80
C GLU A 272 5.01 12.76 -7.21
N GLU A 273 5.79 11.68 -7.18
CA GLU A 273 5.36 10.35 -7.57
C GLU A 273 4.26 9.82 -6.64
N LYS A 274 3.27 9.14 -7.22
CA LYS A 274 2.13 8.57 -6.50
C LYS A 274 2.20 7.05 -6.43
N LEU A 275 2.84 6.40 -7.40
CA LEU A 275 2.96 4.95 -7.47
C LEU A 275 4.06 4.47 -6.52
N ALA A 276 3.68 3.63 -5.55
CA ALA A 276 4.60 3.10 -4.55
C ALA A 276 5.75 2.29 -5.19
N SER A 277 5.49 1.54 -6.27
CA SER A 277 6.51 0.77 -7.00
C SER A 277 7.58 1.67 -7.63
N VAL A 278 7.18 2.81 -8.22
CA VAL A 278 8.12 3.77 -8.82
C VAL A 278 8.89 4.52 -7.73
N LYS A 279 8.22 4.89 -6.64
CA LYS A 279 8.88 5.45 -5.45
C LYS A 279 9.94 4.52 -4.88
N GLU A 280 9.67 3.23 -4.83
CA GLU A 280 10.62 2.23 -4.35
C GLU A 280 11.89 2.22 -5.22
N VAL A 281 11.73 2.18 -6.55
CA VAL A 281 12.85 2.25 -7.50
C VAL A 281 13.63 3.55 -7.35
N LEU A 282 12.94 4.69 -7.23
CA LEU A 282 13.58 5.98 -6.97
C LEU A 282 14.42 5.93 -5.69
N LEU A 283 13.88 5.44 -4.58
CA LEU A 283 14.62 5.37 -3.31
C LEU A 283 15.81 4.41 -3.34
N GLN A 284 15.69 3.28 -4.03
CA GLN A 284 16.77 2.31 -4.17
C GLN A 284 17.97 2.92 -4.90
N ASN A 285 17.73 3.73 -5.93
CA ASN A 285 18.78 4.17 -6.84
C ASN A 285 19.17 5.65 -6.71
N LEU A 286 18.33 6.50 -6.09
CA LEU A 286 18.68 7.89 -5.81
C LEU A 286 19.97 7.96 -4.97
N PRO A 287 20.94 8.81 -5.34
CA PRO A 287 22.11 9.07 -4.52
C PRO A 287 21.71 9.44 -3.09
N VAL A 288 22.38 8.84 -2.09
CA VAL A 288 21.99 8.99 -0.66
C VAL A 288 21.98 10.46 -0.22
N HIS A 289 22.87 11.29 -0.75
CA HIS A 289 22.93 12.73 -0.44
C HIS A 289 21.71 13.53 -0.93
N LEU A 290 20.90 12.96 -1.85
CA LEU A 290 19.65 13.54 -2.32
C LEU A 290 18.42 13.06 -1.54
N ILE A 291 18.58 12.04 -0.69
CA ILE A 291 17.50 11.50 0.14
C ILE A 291 17.42 12.35 1.40
N GLU A 292 16.35 13.12 1.55
CA GLU A 292 16.14 13.96 2.72
C GLU A 292 15.50 13.17 3.87
N GLN A 293 16.00 13.33 5.10
CA GLN A 293 15.46 12.64 6.29
C GLN A 293 13.97 12.99 6.55
N ASN A 294 13.55 14.21 6.21
CA ASN A 294 12.17 14.68 6.39
C ASN A 294 11.15 13.88 5.55
N TRP A 295 11.57 13.13 4.53
CA TRP A 295 10.68 12.28 3.72
C TRP A 295 10.01 11.19 4.56
N LEU A 296 10.67 10.75 5.64
CA LEU A 296 10.10 9.85 6.62
C LEU A 296 8.78 10.41 7.19
N LEU A 297 8.73 11.71 7.47
CA LEU A 297 7.56 12.37 8.07
C LEU A 297 6.39 12.46 7.09
N SER A 298 6.67 12.65 5.79
CA SER A 298 5.65 12.80 4.76
C SER A 298 5.18 11.48 4.15
N GLU A 299 6.01 10.43 4.15
CA GLU A 299 5.67 9.14 3.56
C GLU A 299 4.58 8.45 4.39
N SER A 300 3.64 7.79 3.72
CA SER A 300 2.57 7.02 4.36
C SER A 300 2.80 5.51 4.26
N ASP A 301 3.50 5.05 3.21
CA ASP A 301 3.76 3.64 2.98
C ASP A 301 4.81 3.12 3.98
N THR A 302 4.49 2.01 4.65
CA THR A 302 5.34 1.42 5.69
C THR A 302 6.60 0.77 5.12
N ASN A 303 6.52 0.18 3.91
CA ASN A 303 7.66 -0.44 3.27
C ASN A 303 8.63 0.63 2.75
N LEU A 304 8.12 1.70 2.14
CA LEU A 304 8.96 2.83 1.70
C LEU A 304 9.66 3.51 2.89
N LYS A 305 9.01 3.64 4.05
CA LYS A 305 9.65 4.12 5.28
C LYS A 305 10.81 3.24 5.72
N ARG A 306 10.64 1.91 5.69
CA ARG A 306 11.72 0.97 6.03
C ARG A 306 12.90 1.12 5.08
N LEU A 307 12.63 1.25 3.79
CA LEU A 307 13.65 1.48 2.79
C LEU A 307 14.37 2.82 3.00
N LEU A 308 13.65 3.90 3.32
CA LEU A 308 14.24 5.19 3.69
C LEU A 308 15.19 5.07 4.88
N VAL A 309 14.75 4.43 5.97
CA VAL A 309 15.58 4.18 7.17
C VAL A 309 16.86 3.44 6.80
N GLN A 310 16.75 2.42 5.95
CA GLN A 310 17.89 1.64 5.47
C GLN A 310 18.83 2.49 4.60
N ARG A 311 18.31 3.23 3.62
CA ARG A 311 19.08 4.06 2.68
C ARG A 311 19.79 5.22 3.36
N LEU A 312 19.16 5.81 4.37
CA LEU A 312 19.74 6.88 5.20
C LEU A 312 20.79 6.36 6.20
N GLY A 313 21.01 5.04 6.27
CA GLY A 313 21.96 4.46 7.22
C GLY A 313 21.57 4.71 8.67
N ILE A 314 20.26 4.84 8.95
CA ILE A 314 19.76 5.01 10.32
C ILE A 314 19.90 3.67 11.03
N GLU A 315 21.09 3.41 11.57
CA GLU A 315 21.39 2.24 12.37
C GLU A 315 20.65 2.33 13.70
N VAL A 316 19.95 1.25 14.03
CA VAL A 316 19.43 1.07 15.37
C VAL A 316 20.46 0.26 16.14
N LYS A 317 21.33 0.95 16.88
CA LYS A 317 22.22 0.29 17.84
C LYS A 317 21.37 -0.19 19.01
N THR A 318 21.66 -1.38 19.52
CA THR A 318 21.17 -1.78 20.84
C THR A 318 21.52 -0.67 21.83
N LEU A 319 20.59 -0.36 22.73
CA LEU A 319 20.87 0.67 23.74
C LEU A 319 22.14 0.28 24.49
N THR A 320 23.09 1.21 24.51
CA THR A 320 24.26 1.08 25.37
C THR A 320 23.80 1.09 26.83
N ASN A 321 24.56 0.46 27.72
CA ASN A 321 24.26 0.49 29.16
C ASN A 321 24.11 1.94 29.68
N ALA A 322 24.88 2.89 29.13
CA ALA A 322 24.74 4.30 29.44
C ALA A 322 23.36 4.86 29.06
N GLN A 323 22.88 4.58 27.85
CA GLN A 323 21.55 5.02 27.40
C GLN A 323 20.42 4.35 28.19
N THR A 324 20.57 3.06 28.53
CA THR A 324 19.60 2.32 29.36
C THR A 324 19.50 2.91 30.77
N ASN A 325 20.62 3.33 31.36
CA ASN A 325 20.63 3.93 32.70
C ASN A 325 19.91 5.30 32.72
N ILE A 326 20.13 6.11 31.68
CA ILE A 326 19.53 7.44 31.53
C ILE A 326 18.01 7.37 31.25
N LEU A 327 17.51 6.24 30.71
CA LEU A 327 16.09 6.03 30.45
C LEU A 327 15.21 6.30 31.68
N SER A 328 15.70 5.90 32.87
CA SER A 328 15.01 6.12 34.15
C SER A 328 14.90 7.61 34.52
N ASP A 329 15.84 8.43 34.08
CA ASP A 329 15.86 9.87 34.37
C ASP A 329 14.85 10.63 33.50
N TYR A 330 14.65 10.21 32.25
CA TYR A 330 13.55 10.74 31.41
C TYR A 330 12.18 10.38 31.99
N HIS A 331 12.03 9.17 32.53
CA HIS A 331 10.80 8.80 33.23
C HIS A 331 10.56 9.70 34.46
N LYS A 332 11.58 9.92 35.30
CA LYS A 332 11.49 10.83 36.46
C LYS A 332 11.14 12.26 36.04
N LYS A 333 11.82 12.79 35.03
CA LYS A 333 11.60 14.14 34.47
C LYS A 333 10.12 14.37 34.13
N TRP A 334 9.52 13.46 33.36
CA TRP A 334 8.12 13.60 32.93
C TRP A 334 7.11 13.20 34.01
N ARG A 335 7.50 12.35 34.96
CA ARG A 335 6.72 12.08 36.17
C ARG A 335 6.55 13.32 37.03
N GLU A 336 7.60 14.12 37.22
CA GLU A 336 7.52 15.39 37.96
C GLU A 336 6.52 16.37 37.32
N VAL A 337 6.45 16.41 36.00
CA VAL A 337 5.44 17.19 35.26
C VAL A 337 4.02 16.68 35.54
N ALA A 338 3.82 15.35 35.55
CA ALA A 338 2.52 14.74 35.82
C ALA A 338 2.00 15.03 37.24
N LEU A 339 2.91 15.11 38.22
CA LEU A 339 2.59 15.28 39.64
C LEU A 339 2.56 16.75 40.08
N GLN A 340 2.71 17.69 39.16
CA GLN A 340 2.72 19.11 39.46
C GLN A 340 1.39 19.57 40.07
N LEU A 341 1.46 20.35 41.16
CA LEU A 341 0.28 20.94 41.84
C LEU A 341 0.19 22.46 41.68
N ALA A 342 1.21 23.07 41.08
CA ALA A 342 1.23 24.51 40.84
C ALA A 342 0.06 24.90 39.92
N PRO A 343 -0.68 25.99 40.23
CA PRO A 343 -1.78 26.45 39.39
C PRO A 343 -1.36 26.65 37.94
N ILE A 344 -2.26 26.34 37.01
CA ILE A 344 -2.06 26.53 35.58
C ILE A 344 -1.87 28.01 35.28
N ASN A 345 -0.85 28.33 34.48
CA ASN A 345 -0.78 29.63 33.83
C ASN A 345 -1.78 29.66 32.68
N ARG A 346 -2.93 30.31 32.91
CA ARG A 346 -4.04 30.36 31.94
C ARG A 346 -3.64 30.94 30.57
N GLN A 347 -2.74 31.91 30.52
CA GLN A 347 -2.28 32.48 29.25
C GLN A 347 -1.45 31.47 28.45
N LYS A 348 -0.50 30.79 29.10
CA LYS A 348 0.32 29.76 28.45
C LYS A 348 -0.49 28.53 28.05
N ALA A 349 -1.42 28.10 28.90
CA ALA A 349 -2.34 27.00 28.58
C ALA A 349 -3.21 27.35 27.38
N ALA A 350 -3.75 28.58 27.31
CA ALA A 350 -4.53 29.02 26.16
C ALA A 350 -3.72 28.96 24.86
N LEU A 351 -2.50 29.50 24.87
CA LEU A 351 -1.59 29.45 23.73
C LEU A 351 -1.28 28.00 23.30
N ALA A 352 -1.01 27.12 24.26
CA ALA A 352 -0.73 25.70 23.97
C ALA A 352 -1.94 25.00 23.33
N ILE A 353 -3.16 25.28 23.80
CA ILE A 353 -4.40 24.74 23.22
C ILE A 353 -4.66 25.31 21.82
N GLU A 354 -4.43 26.60 21.58
CA GLU A 354 -4.58 27.19 20.24
C GLU A 354 -3.61 26.56 19.23
N GLN A 355 -2.35 26.39 19.63
CA GLN A 355 -1.35 25.69 18.82
C GLN A 355 -1.72 24.22 18.59
N PHE A 356 -2.26 23.55 19.61
CA PHE A 356 -2.76 22.18 19.50
C PHE A 356 -3.88 22.04 18.46
N TYR A 357 -4.83 22.97 18.41
CA TYR A 357 -5.90 22.96 17.39
C TYR A 357 -5.34 23.24 15.99
N THR A 358 -4.39 24.16 15.88
CA THR A 358 -3.72 24.52 14.62
C THR A 358 -2.93 23.34 14.04
N ALA A 359 -2.11 22.68 14.86
CA ALA A 359 -1.35 21.49 14.46
C ALA A 359 -2.22 20.34 13.94
N ASN A 360 -3.46 20.26 14.41
CA ASN A 360 -4.42 19.25 14.00
C ASN A 360 -5.31 19.68 12.83
N ASN A 361 -4.97 20.79 12.17
CA ASN A 361 -5.72 21.36 11.05
C ASN A 361 -7.21 21.56 11.39
N SER A 362 -7.52 21.91 12.65
CA SER A 362 -8.88 22.21 13.05
C SER A 362 -9.38 23.44 12.28
N PRO A 363 -10.57 23.40 11.66
CA PRO A 363 -11.16 24.57 11.01
C PRO A 363 -11.75 25.56 12.03
N TYR A 364 -11.71 25.23 13.32
CA TYR A 364 -12.29 26.01 14.40
C TYR A 364 -11.23 26.52 15.37
N THR A 365 -11.40 27.77 15.81
CA THR A 365 -10.74 28.34 16.99
C THR A 365 -11.62 28.08 18.21
N PRO A 366 -11.15 27.35 19.23
CA PRO A 366 -11.97 27.01 20.39
C PRO A 366 -12.10 28.18 21.36
N GLU A 367 -13.30 28.36 21.93
CA GLU A 367 -13.48 29.10 23.18
C GLU A 367 -12.86 28.28 24.32
N ILE A 368 -11.83 28.81 24.99
CA ILE A 368 -11.11 28.11 26.06
C ILE A 368 -11.71 28.47 27.42
N LEU A 369 -12.26 27.47 28.11
CA LEU A 369 -12.91 27.61 29.40
C LEU A 369 -12.08 26.92 30.49
N PHE A 370 -11.69 27.66 31.52
CA PHE A 370 -10.98 27.12 32.67
C PHE A 370 -11.96 26.71 33.78
N ALA A 371 -11.75 25.52 34.34
CA ALA A 371 -12.52 25.00 35.45
C ALA A 371 -11.61 24.78 36.67
N ASP A 372 -12.02 25.23 37.85
CA ASP A 372 -11.23 25.12 39.08
C ASP A 372 -11.10 23.67 39.62
N GLY A 373 -11.68 22.70 38.90
CA GLY A 373 -11.54 21.29 39.17
C GLY A 373 -12.47 20.42 38.34
N LEU A 374 -12.35 19.11 38.55
CA LEU A 374 -12.98 18.11 37.71
C LEU A 374 -14.52 18.14 37.78
N TYR A 375 -15.10 18.53 38.91
CA TYR A 375 -16.56 18.62 39.07
C TYR A 375 -17.12 19.77 38.23
N ILE A 376 -16.51 20.97 38.30
CA ILE A 376 -16.91 22.11 37.46
C ILE A 376 -16.65 21.80 35.99
N ALA A 377 -15.50 21.20 35.67
CA ALA A 377 -15.11 20.89 34.30
C ALA A 377 -16.13 19.94 33.64
N GLN A 378 -16.59 18.90 34.34
CA GLN A 378 -17.65 18.01 33.86
C GLN A 378 -18.99 18.72 33.64
N ARG A 379 -19.36 19.67 34.50
CA ARG A 379 -20.58 20.48 34.30
C ARG A 379 -20.45 21.35 33.06
N LEU A 380 -19.30 21.99 32.84
CA LEU A 380 -19.03 22.77 31.64
C LEU A 380 -19.11 21.91 30.38
N VAL A 381 -18.54 20.70 30.37
CA VAL A 381 -18.63 19.78 29.22
C VAL A 381 -20.10 19.48 28.91
N LYS A 382 -20.89 19.18 29.94
CA LYS A 382 -22.33 18.93 29.77
C LYS A 382 -23.10 20.17 29.31
N GLN A 383 -22.68 21.38 29.64
CA GLN A 383 -23.44 22.59 29.30
C GLN A 383 -23.04 23.16 27.93
N LYS A 384 -21.74 23.23 27.65
CA LYS A 384 -21.16 23.97 26.53
C LYS A 384 -20.84 23.08 25.32
N CYS A 385 -20.57 21.80 25.56
CA CYS A 385 -20.22 20.86 24.49
C CYS A 385 -21.42 19.99 24.02
N ARG A 386 -22.63 20.23 24.54
CA ARG A 386 -23.87 19.57 24.06
C ARG A 386 -24.12 19.93 22.59
N GLY A 387 -24.35 18.93 21.75
CA GLY A 387 -24.59 19.09 20.31
C GLY A 387 -23.33 19.23 19.45
N GLN A 388 -22.17 19.54 20.04
CA GLN A 388 -20.86 19.51 19.38
C GLN A 388 -20.21 18.11 19.41
N ILE A 389 -20.86 17.16 20.11
CA ILE A 389 -20.42 15.77 20.30
C ILE A 389 -21.47 14.86 19.66
N SER A 390 -21.07 13.90 18.83
CA SER A 390 -21.98 12.92 18.23
C SER A 390 -22.80 12.19 19.32
N ILE A 391 -24.14 12.20 19.19
CA ILE A 391 -25.14 11.75 20.18
C ILE A 391 -24.94 10.31 20.70
N ILE A 392 -24.22 9.44 19.98
CA ILE A 392 -24.05 8.01 20.30
C ILE A 392 -23.28 7.75 21.61
N LYS A 393 -22.52 8.69 22.18
CA LYS A 393 -21.59 8.39 23.30
C LYS A 393 -21.83 9.12 24.62
N LEU A 394 -22.85 9.98 24.73
CA LEU A 394 -23.16 10.68 26.00
C LEU A 394 -23.57 9.70 27.13
N TYR A 395 -24.15 8.55 26.79
CA TYR A 395 -24.63 7.57 27.78
C TYR A 395 -23.54 6.62 28.32
N SER A 396 -22.46 6.35 27.58
CA SER A 396 -21.41 5.42 28.04
C SER A 396 -20.35 6.08 28.95
N TYR A 397 -20.25 7.41 28.97
CA TYR A 397 -19.16 8.13 29.64
C TYR A 397 -19.53 8.63 31.07
N TYR A 398 -20.81 8.88 31.34
CA TYR A 398 -21.26 9.38 32.65
C TYR A 398 -21.80 8.30 33.59
N GLY A 399 -22.09 7.09 33.09
CA GLY A 399 -22.61 5.98 33.88
C GLY A 399 -21.60 4.85 33.99
N HIS A 400 -21.03 4.64 35.19
CA HIS A 400 -20.25 3.46 35.57
C HIS A 400 -18.88 3.25 34.90
N LYS A 401 -17.86 4.08 35.14
CA LYS A 401 -16.45 3.61 35.07
C LYS A 401 -15.34 4.52 35.66
N TYR A 402 -15.66 5.51 36.51
CA TYR A 402 -14.63 6.17 37.32
C TYR A 402 -14.04 5.15 38.33
N GLY A 403 -12.92 4.53 37.94
CA GLY A 403 -12.23 3.47 38.68
C GLY A 403 -11.86 2.20 37.89
N ARG A 404 -12.16 2.07 36.57
CA ARG A 404 -11.67 0.91 35.77
C ARG A 404 -10.78 1.24 34.60
N GLU A 405 -10.80 2.46 34.08
CA GLU A 405 -9.77 2.88 33.14
C GLU A 405 -8.61 3.40 33.98
N TYR A 406 -7.95 2.43 34.62
CA TYR A 406 -6.54 2.58 34.92
C TYR A 406 -5.92 3.11 33.64
N LEU A 407 -5.29 4.29 33.75
CA LEU A 407 -4.04 4.59 33.08
C LEU A 407 -3.60 3.38 32.26
N ASN A 408 -3.56 3.50 30.93
CA ASN A 408 -2.96 2.45 30.12
C ASN A 408 -1.43 2.37 30.36
N LEU A 409 -0.95 2.79 31.55
CA LEU A 409 0.22 2.32 32.27
C LEU A 409 0.41 0.81 32.16
N ALA A 410 -0.61 -0.02 31.97
CA ALA A 410 -0.36 -1.43 31.66
C ALA A 410 0.36 -1.60 30.30
N LEU A 411 -0.08 -0.92 29.25
CA LEU A 411 0.57 -0.92 27.93
C LEU A 411 1.87 -0.10 27.95
N ILE A 412 1.87 1.07 28.60
CA ILE A 412 3.05 1.93 28.76
C ILE A 412 4.09 1.21 29.63
N ASN A 413 3.78 0.72 30.83
CA ASN A 413 4.71 -0.07 31.66
C ASN A 413 5.10 -1.40 31.00
N LYS A 414 4.28 -1.99 30.13
CA LYS A 414 4.67 -3.14 29.31
C LYS A 414 5.67 -2.74 28.22
N LEU A 415 5.43 -1.66 27.47
CA LEU A 415 6.39 -1.08 26.52
C LEU A 415 7.68 -0.68 27.23
N TRP A 416 7.59 -0.01 28.38
CA TRP A 416 8.69 0.41 29.23
C TRP A 416 9.48 -0.76 29.82
N SER A 417 8.81 -1.79 30.34
CA SER A 417 9.51 -3.00 30.81
C SER A 417 10.13 -3.79 29.67
N THR A 418 9.53 -3.76 28.47
CA THR A 418 10.14 -4.37 27.28
C THR A 418 11.34 -3.55 26.77
N ILE A 419 11.25 -2.23 26.72
CA ILE A 419 12.35 -1.31 26.36
C ILE A 419 13.51 -1.37 27.38
N ALA A 420 13.20 -1.47 28.68
CA ALA A 420 14.19 -1.51 29.75
C ALA A 420 14.91 -2.86 29.89
N VAL A 421 14.27 -3.97 29.50
CA VAL A 421 14.82 -5.33 29.67
C VAL A 421 15.56 -5.81 28.43
N GLN A 422 15.06 -5.53 27.22
CA GLN A 422 15.71 -5.85 25.95
C GLN A 422 14.90 -5.22 24.81
N LEU A 423 15.50 -4.29 24.07
CA LEU A 423 14.95 -3.88 22.77
C LEU A 423 15.02 -5.06 21.79
N SER A 424 14.00 -5.92 21.80
CA SER A 424 13.83 -6.91 20.73
C SER A 424 13.60 -6.18 19.39
N ASP A 425 14.06 -6.76 18.29
CA ASP A 425 13.88 -6.21 16.93
C ASP A 425 12.41 -5.88 16.64
N SER A 426 11.47 -6.62 17.25
CA SER A 426 10.02 -6.39 17.16
C SER A 426 9.59 -5.03 17.74
N VAL A 427 10.12 -4.63 18.91
CA VAL A 427 9.81 -3.34 19.56
C VAL A 427 10.45 -2.19 18.82
N LEU A 428 11.66 -2.38 18.28
CA LEU A 428 12.30 -1.41 17.39
C LEU A 428 11.53 -1.25 16.08
N GLN A 429 10.97 -2.34 15.55
CA GLN A 429 10.10 -2.32 14.37
C GLN A 429 8.75 -1.63 14.65
N GLU A 430 8.21 -1.76 15.87
CA GLU A 430 7.03 -1.03 16.32
C GLU A 430 7.32 0.46 16.57
N LEU A 431 8.45 0.81 17.19
CA LEU A 431 8.91 2.19 17.38
C LEU A 431 9.22 2.88 16.03
N ARG A 432 9.81 2.15 15.07
CA ARG A 432 9.98 2.59 13.66
C ARG A 432 8.65 2.96 13.01
N ASN A 433 7.57 2.24 13.35
CA ASN A 433 6.24 2.50 12.83
C ASN A 433 5.50 3.62 13.62
N VAL A 434 5.78 3.78 14.91
CA VAL A 434 5.05 4.69 15.81
C VAL A 434 5.62 6.12 15.79
N LEU A 435 6.94 6.30 15.69
CA LEU A 435 7.58 7.63 15.71
C LEU A 435 7.53 8.37 14.36
N ILE A 436 7.27 7.64 13.27
CA ILE A 436 7.24 8.17 11.90
C ILE A 436 5.81 8.16 11.32
N CYS A 437 4.85 7.55 12.00
CA CYS A 437 3.46 7.80 11.64
C CYS A 437 3.06 9.17 12.17
N LYS A 438 2.78 10.05 11.21
CA LYS A 438 1.57 10.87 11.13
C LYS A 438 0.35 10.10 11.68
N ARG A 439 0.34 9.74 12.96
CA ARG A 439 -0.90 9.53 13.69
C ARG A 439 -1.40 10.95 13.90
N SER A 440 -2.08 11.43 12.87
CA SER A 440 -3.44 11.88 13.05
C SER A 440 -3.79 11.97 14.53
N TRP A 441 -3.52 13.10 15.17
CA TRP A 441 -4.56 13.63 16.02
C TRP A 441 -5.66 14.16 15.11
N SER A 442 -6.21 13.26 14.29
CA SER A 442 -7.49 13.49 13.67
C SER A 442 -8.40 13.72 14.84
N LEU A 443 -8.85 14.96 14.98
CA LEU A 443 -9.92 15.36 15.90
C LEU A 443 -11.27 14.75 15.47
N GLU A 444 -11.24 13.55 14.87
CA GLU A 444 -12.35 12.71 14.48
C GLU A 444 -12.16 11.32 15.13
N PRO A 445 -13.16 10.72 15.80
CA PRO A 445 -13.93 11.22 16.93
C PRO A 445 -13.78 10.25 18.11
N TYR A 446 -12.72 10.41 18.92
CA TYR A 446 -12.57 9.73 20.21
C TYR A 446 -12.71 10.73 21.35
N PHE A 447 -13.88 11.36 21.44
CA PHE A 447 -14.20 12.37 22.46
C PHE A 447 -14.09 11.82 23.89
N GLY A 448 -13.02 12.18 24.58
CA GLY A 448 -12.74 11.90 25.99
C GLY A 448 -11.79 12.96 26.57
N TRP A 449 -11.62 12.97 27.89
CA TRP A 449 -10.61 13.80 28.54
C TRP A 449 -9.21 13.42 28.07
N ILE A 450 -8.43 14.40 27.63
CA ILE A 450 -6.99 14.26 27.48
C ILE A 450 -6.37 14.55 28.84
N LYS A 451 -5.70 13.55 29.40
CA LYS A 451 -5.13 13.58 30.74
C LYS A 451 -3.62 13.79 30.61
N SER A 452 -3.09 14.80 31.28
CA SER A 452 -1.66 15.12 31.25
C SER A 452 -0.80 13.93 31.67
N GLU A 453 -1.24 13.13 32.65
CA GLU A 453 -0.48 11.98 33.15
C GLU A 453 -0.43 10.79 32.18
N GLU A 454 -1.39 10.70 31.26
CA GLU A 454 -1.35 9.69 30.18
C GLU A 454 -0.37 10.11 29.08
N LEU A 455 -0.27 11.42 28.81
CA LEU A 455 0.64 11.96 27.80
C LEU A 455 2.10 11.99 28.27
N THR A 456 2.37 12.16 29.56
CA THR A 456 3.74 12.20 30.11
C THR A 456 4.50 10.89 29.89
N GLY A 457 3.81 9.75 29.97
CA GLY A 457 4.40 8.44 29.68
C GLY A 457 4.82 8.25 28.22
N TRP A 458 4.15 8.95 27.29
CA TRP A 458 4.56 9.02 25.88
C TRP A 458 5.65 10.07 25.66
N CYS A 459 5.57 11.21 26.34
CA CYS A 459 6.56 12.28 26.24
C CYS A 459 7.93 11.84 26.75
N SER A 460 8.01 11.03 27.81
CA SER A 460 9.28 10.46 28.27
C SER A 460 9.95 9.57 27.23
N LEU A 461 9.16 8.75 26.54
CA LEU A 461 9.66 7.92 25.44
C LEU A 461 10.08 8.77 24.24
N PHE A 462 9.25 9.72 23.82
CA PHE A 462 9.56 10.60 22.68
C PHE A 462 10.78 11.48 22.94
N ASP A 463 10.87 12.08 24.11
CA ASP A 463 12.01 12.90 24.52
C ASP A 463 13.30 12.08 24.54
N PHE A 464 13.26 10.84 25.04
CA PHE A 464 14.41 9.95 24.97
C PHE A 464 14.79 9.60 23.51
N CYS A 465 13.82 9.21 22.68
CA CYS A 465 14.05 8.89 21.28
C CYS A 465 14.62 10.09 20.49
N ILE A 466 14.13 11.29 20.76
CA ILE A 466 14.59 12.51 20.11
C ILE A 466 15.97 12.91 20.63
N SER A 467 16.11 13.07 21.95
CA SER A 467 17.28 13.67 22.58
C SER A 467 18.48 12.72 22.67
N ILE A 468 18.25 11.41 22.81
CA ILE A 468 19.32 10.41 22.99
C ILE A 468 19.54 9.57 21.74
N LEU A 469 18.47 9.19 21.04
CA LEU A 469 18.58 8.35 19.83
C LEU A 469 18.66 9.17 18.54
N GLY A 470 18.46 10.49 18.59
CA GLY A 470 18.49 11.35 17.42
C GLY A 470 17.41 11.01 16.40
N CYS A 471 16.26 10.49 16.86
CA CYS A 471 15.16 10.14 15.96
C CYS A 471 14.65 11.38 15.21
N VAL A 472 14.44 11.20 13.89
CA VAL A 472 13.79 12.19 13.05
C VAL A 472 12.36 12.40 13.55
N HIS A 473 11.99 13.66 13.77
CA HIS A 473 10.70 14.04 14.32
C HIS A 473 10.28 15.42 13.78
N ASP A 474 9.00 15.75 13.95
CA ASP A 474 8.49 17.08 13.70
C ASP A 474 8.71 17.95 14.95
N GLN A 475 9.65 18.90 14.85
CA GLN A 475 10.03 19.80 15.95
C GLN A 475 8.86 20.66 16.44
N ASN A 476 7.98 21.10 15.53
CA ASN A 476 6.85 21.94 15.88
C ASN A 476 5.80 21.13 16.65
N LEU A 477 5.43 19.95 16.15
CA LEU A 477 4.51 19.05 16.85
C LEU A 477 5.06 18.62 18.21
N TRP A 478 6.37 18.34 18.30
CA TRP A 478 7.01 18.02 19.57
C TRP A 478 6.91 19.18 20.56
N SER A 479 7.22 20.41 20.14
CA SER A 479 7.13 21.60 20.99
C SER A 479 5.70 21.84 21.50
N ILE A 480 4.70 21.63 20.64
CA ILE A 480 3.28 21.74 21.00
C ILE A 480 2.88 20.68 22.02
N LEU A 481 3.32 19.44 21.83
CA LEU A 481 3.06 18.35 22.77
C LEU A 481 3.67 18.65 24.14
N GLN A 482 4.93 19.13 24.18
CA GLN A 482 5.57 19.55 25.41
C GLN A 482 4.75 20.64 26.11
N ALA A 483 4.36 21.70 25.38
CA ALA A 483 3.59 22.81 25.91
C ALA A 483 2.23 22.38 26.49
N VAL A 484 1.48 21.54 25.79
CA VAL A 484 0.18 21.02 26.26
C VAL A 484 0.36 20.23 27.55
N VAL A 485 1.40 19.39 27.64
CA VAL A 485 1.65 18.56 28.83
C VAL A 485 2.16 19.37 30.02
N THR A 486 3.01 20.39 29.79
CA THR A 486 3.62 21.18 30.87
C THR A 486 2.78 22.35 31.32
N GLU A 487 1.93 22.91 30.46
CA GLU A 487 1.16 24.13 30.77
C GLU A 487 -0.32 23.85 31.02
N CYS A 488 -0.87 22.69 30.63
CA CYS A 488 -2.27 22.34 30.89
C CYS A 488 -2.42 21.28 31.99
N GLY A 489 -3.62 21.24 32.59
CA GLY A 489 -4.12 20.09 33.34
C GLY A 489 -4.89 19.17 32.40
N TRP A 490 -5.91 18.47 32.93
CA TRP A 490 -6.79 17.71 32.05
C TRP A 490 -7.55 18.65 31.14
N PHE A 491 -7.67 18.33 29.85
CA PHE A 491 -8.49 19.14 28.96
C PHE A 491 -9.40 18.30 28.08
N PHE A 492 -10.51 18.90 27.69
CA PHE A 492 -11.54 18.29 26.87
C PHE A 492 -11.68 19.08 25.57
N PRO A 493 -11.05 18.63 24.47
CA PRO A 493 -11.17 19.31 23.20
C PRO A 493 -12.53 18.99 22.54
N CYS A 494 -13.26 20.03 22.12
CA CYS A 494 -14.44 19.96 21.26
C CYS A 494 -14.24 20.86 20.04
N GLN A 495 -15.17 20.79 19.07
CA GLN A 495 -15.07 21.56 17.83
C GLN A 495 -14.83 23.06 18.10
N ARG A 496 -15.67 23.73 18.87
CA ARG A 496 -15.61 25.19 19.10
C ARG A 496 -15.35 25.59 20.54
N THR A 497 -15.12 24.63 21.42
CA THR A 497 -14.89 24.87 22.84
C THR A 497 -13.81 23.91 23.33
N CYS A 498 -12.91 24.38 24.18
CA CYS A 498 -11.97 23.53 24.89
C CYS A 498 -12.11 23.81 26.38
N ILE A 499 -12.29 22.77 27.19
CA ILE A 499 -12.39 22.94 28.65
C ILE A 499 -11.10 22.45 29.27
N VAL A 500 -10.40 23.33 29.99
CA VAL A 500 -9.16 23.02 30.71
C VAL A 500 -9.49 22.96 32.20
N CYS A 501 -9.23 21.81 32.81
CA CYS A 501 -9.34 21.58 34.24
C CYS A 501 -8.05 22.03 34.93
N GLU A 502 -8.20 22.78 36.02
CA GLU A 502 -7.12 23.14 36.92
C GLU A 502 -6.45 21.90 37.51
N ARG A 503 -5.18 22.03 37.90
CA ARG A 503 -4.47 20.94 38.59
C ARG A 503 -5.06 20.70 39.98
N PRO A 504 -4.95 19.49 40.52
CA PRO A 504 -5.36 19.24 41.89
C PRO A 504 -4.51 20.06 42.87
N ILE A 505 -5.14 20.54 43.94
CA ILE A 505 -4.43 21.21 45.04
C ILE A 505 -3.76 20.20 45.99
N LYS A 506 -4.17 18.93 45.89
CA LYS A 506 -3.56 17.81 46.60
C LYS A 506 -3.58 16.56 45.72
N LEU A 507 -2.45 15.87 45.65
CA LEU A 507 -2.31 14.58 44.98
C LEU A 507 -1.37 13.69 45.81
N SER A 508 -1.77 12.45 46.04
CA SER A 508 -1.01 11.45 46.78
C SER A 508 -1.04 10.13 46.02
N VAL A 509 0.15 9.57 45.80
CA VAL A 509 0.38 8.33 45.05
C VAL A 509 1.29 7.40 45.84
N ASP A 510 1.21 6.09 45.57
CA ASP A 510 2.13 5.11 46.14
C ASP A 510 3.44 4.99 45.35
N ASP A 511 4.30 4.07 45.77
CA ASP A 511 5.59 3.73 45.16
C ASP A 511 5.49 3.32 43.67
N ARG A 512 4.27 3.01 43.19
CA ARG A 512 3.97 2.62 41.81
C ARG A 512 3.17 3.67 41.06
N ASP A 513 3.14 4.91 41.55
CA ASP A 513 2.40 6.03 40.96
C ASP A 513 0.88 5.83 40.89
N ARG A 514 0.33 4.98 41.75
CA ARG A 514 -1.12 4.77 41.83
C ARG A 514 -1.68 5.68 42.91
N LEU A 515 -2.82 6.32 42.65
CA LEU A 515 -3.53 7.13 43.66
C LEU A 515 -3.69 6.35 44.97
N HIS A 516 -3.14 6.89 46.05
CA HIS A 516 -3.09 6.23 47.34
C HIS A 516 -3.06 7.26 48.47
N ALA A 517 -3.96 7.10 49.43
CA ALA A 517 -3.91 7.71 50.75
C ALA A 517 -4.66 6.83 51.76
N GLU A 518 -4.13 6.69 52.97
CA GLU A 518 -4.71 5.81 54.00
C GLU A 518 -5.95 6.43 54.67
N ASN A 519 -5.83 7.67 55.17
CA ASN A 519 -6.86 8.28 56.02
C ASN A 519 -7.57 9.49 55.39
N GLU A 520 -7.15 9.92 54.19
CA GLU A 520 -7.59 11.15 53.56
C GLU A 520 -7.83 10.98 52.06
N PRO A 521 -8.46 11.96 51.38
CA PRO A 521 -8.55 11.93 49.92
C PRO A 521 -7.16 11.90 49.28
N ALA A 522 -6.98 10.98 48.33
CA ALA A 522 -5.75 10.85 47.55
C ALA A 522 -5.62 11.98 46.52
N ILE A 523 -6.74 12.57 46.08
CA ILE A 523 -6.73 13.75 45.22
C ILE A 523 -7.85 14.72 45.62
N VAL A 524 -7.54 16.02 45.59
CA VAL A 524 -8.44 17.12 45.92
C VAL A 524 -8.27 18.24 44.91
N TYR A 525 -9.38 18.78 44.41
CA TYR A 525 -9.42 19.97 43.55
C TYR A 525 -10.02 21.17 44.29
N ALA A 526 -9.75 22.38 43.80
CA ALA A 526 -10.23 23.62 44.41
C ALA A 526 -11.76 23.76 44.37
N ASP A 527 -12.42 23.11 43.40
CA ASP A 527 -13.87 23.06 43.29
C ASP A 527 -14.59 22.16 44.31
N GLY A 528 -13.83 21.59 45.26
CA GLY A 528 -14.34 20.71 46.31
C GLY A 528 -14.42 19.24 45.91
N TYR A 529 -14.07 18.86 44.67
CA TYR A 529 -13.98 17.46 44.28
C TYR A 529 -12.88 16.75 45.07
N LYS A 530 -13.23 15.60 45.66
CA LYS A 530 -12.34 14.76 46.47
C LYS A 530 -12.51 13.31 46.06
N LEU A 531 -11.40 12.59 45.93
CA LEU A 531 -11.41 11.16 45.60
C LEU A 531 -10.47 10.41 46.55
N ARG A 532 -11.01 9.41 47.26
CA ARG A 532 -10.27 8.55 48.18
C ARG A 532 -9.85 7.27 47.47
N ALA A 533 -8.56 7.07 47.28
CA ALA A 533 -8.06 5.87 46.61
C ALA A 533 -6.98 5.21 47.46
N ARG A 534 -6.90 3.89 47.39
CA ARG A 534 -5.84 3.10 48.02
C ARG A 534 -5.27 2.15 46.98
N HIS A 535 -3.98 2.29 46.66
CA HIS A 535 -3.29 1.48 45.65
C HIS A 535 -3.98 1.51 44.27
N GLY A 536 -4.52 2.68 43.88
CA GLY A 536 -5.24 2.89 42.64
C GLY A 536 -6.70 2.43 42.66
N LEU A 537 -7.14 1.75 43.73
CA LEU A 537 -8.53 1.33 43.88
C LEU A 537 -9.35 2.43 44.56
N HIS A 538 -10.47 2.80 43.92
CA HIS A 538 -11.49 3.66 44.53
C HIS A 538 -12.78 2.86 44.74
N PRO A 539 -13.02 2.32 45.94
CA PRO A 539 -14.23 1.55 46.19
C PRO A 539 -15.42 2.48 46.39
N LYS A 540 -16.44 2.41 45.51
CA LYS A 540 -17.75 3.07 45.74
C LYS A 540 -18.44 2.65 47.06
N LYS A 541 -18.04 1.51 47.65
CA LYS A 541 -18.71 0.86 48.79
C LYS A 541 -18.07 1.09 50.16
N TYR A 542 -16.84 1.60 50.25
CA TYR A 542 -16.06 1.56 51.51
C TYR A 542 -15.82 2.92 52.18
N PHE A 543 -16.25 4.02 51.54
CA PHE A 543 -16.15 5.35 52.12
C PHE A 543 -17.54 5.97 52.13
N GLN A 544 -18.30 5.67 53.18
CA GLN A 544 -19.52 6.42 53.49
C GLN A 544 -19.11 7.86 53.79
N THR A 545 -19.78 8.78 53.12
CA THR A 545 -19.76 10.23 53.34
C THR A 545 -19.96 10.57 54.82
N TYR A 546 -19.04 11.36 55.37
CA TYR A 546 -19.32 12.31 56.43
C TYR A 546 -19.15 13.72 55.87
#